data_AF-A0A4S4B6E0-F1
#
_entry.id   AF-A0A4S4B6E0-F1
#
_cell.length_a   1.000
_cell.length_b   1.000
_cell.length_c   1.000
_cell.angle_alpha   90.00
_cell.angle_beta   90.00
_cell.angle_gamma   90.00
#
_symmetry.space_group_name_H-M   'P 1'
#
loop_
_entity.id
_entity.type
_entity.pdbx_description
1 polymer ?
#
loop_
_entity_poly.entity_id
_entity_poly.type
_entity_poly.pdbx_seq_one_letter_code
_entity_poly.pdbx_strand_id
1 'polypeptide(L)'
;MLEGLLSHVVEVSIQFSRLENARLRLEILSEATRNTRLARIVRDFDQRTRESMLKILKRIDESRAPYLSGNAIESRLELLSALVSGFLSRAVKGGHADEHDLRKSLRQTLRFILMSDVPEKSVQTGAVVSRGRS
;
A
#
# COMPACT_ATOMS: atom_id res chain seq x y z
N MET A 1 10.56 11.90 10.75
CA MET A 1 9.82 11.84 9.46
C MET A 1 8.98 10.56 9.33
N LEU A 2 9.56 9.38 9.57
CA LEU A 2 8.83 8.09 9.54
C LEU A 2 7.59 8.04 10.44
N GLU A 3 7.70 8.40 11.72
CA GLU A 3 6.55 8.36 12.65
C GLU A 3 5.39 9.28 12.22
N GLY A 4 5.72 10.42 11.59
CA GLY A 4 4.73 11.32 11.01
C GLY A 4 3.98 10.69 9.85
N LEU A 5 4.69 10.03 8.93
CA LEU A 5 4.08 9.26 7.83
C LEU A 5 3.20 8.13 8.38
N LEU A 6 3.72 7.34 9.34
CA LEU A 6 2.98 6.24 9.94
C LEU A 6 1.68 6.74 10.57
N SER A 7 1.74 7.82 11.35
CA SER A 7 0.55 8.40 11.97
C SER A 7 -0.46 8.87 10.93
N HIS A 8 0.00 9.51 9.86
CA HIS A 8 -0.88 9.99 8.78
C HIS A 8 -1.54 8.84 8.02
N VAL A 9 -0.78 7.83 7.60
CA VAL A 9 -1.31 6.68 6.84
C VAL A 9 -2.26 5.85 7.71
N VAL A 10 -1.97 5.68 9.01
CA VAL A 10 -2.92 5.05 9.94
C VAL A 10 -4.23 5.83 9.97
N GLU A 11 -4.19 7.15 10.15
CA GLU A 11 -5.40 7.97 10.19
C GLU A 11 -6.20 7.86 8.90
N VAL A 12 -5.55 7.99 7.74
CA VAL A 12 -6.20 7.84 6.43
C VAL A 12 -6.82 6.44 6.28
N SER A 13 -6.13 5.39 6.72
CA SER A 13 -6.66 4.02 6.67
C SER A 13 -7.94 3.86 7.51
N ILE A 14 -7.98 4.46 8.70
CA ILE A 14 -9.19 4.48 9.54
C ILE A 14 -10.32 5.25 8.86
N GLN A 15 -10.02 6.38 8.22
CA GLN A 15 -11.05 7.10 7.45
C GLN A 15 -11.59 6.23 6.32
N PHE A 16 -10.76 5.44 5.64
CA PHE A 16 -11.17 4.55 4.56
C PHE A 16 -11.94 3.32 5.04
N SER A 17 -11.79 2.91 6.31
CA SER A 17 -12.54 1.79 6.89
C SER A 17 -13.94 2.16 7.37
N ARG A 18 -14.28 3.46 7.42
CA ARG A 18 -15.61 3.94 7.80
C ARG A 18 -16.59 3.88 6.64
N LEU A 19 -17.79 3.36 6.90
CA LEU A 19 -18.80 3.14 5.86
C LEU A 19 -19.24 4.44 5.20
N GLU A 20 -19.43 5.52 5.96
CA GLU A 20 -19.84 6.82 5.41
C GLU A 20 -18.86 7.36 4.37
N ASN A 21 -17.55 7.18 4.61
CA ASN A 21 -16.50 7.60 3.70
C ASN A 21 -16.36 6.65 2.51
N ALA A 22 -16.49 5.34 2.76
CA ALA A 22 -16.37 4.33 1.72
C ALA A 22 -17.48 4.47 0.66
N ARG A 23 -18.71 4.78 1.09
CA ARG A 23 -19.87 4.89 0.19
C ARG A 23 -19.64 5.92 -0.92
N LEU A 24 -19.31 7.16 -0.55
CA LEU A 24 -19.09 8.23 -1.52
C LEU A 24 -17.90 7.94 -2.45
N ARG A 25 -16.80 7.40 -1.89
CA ARG A 25 -15.60 7.08 -2.69
C ARG A 25 -15.89 5.99 -3.71
N LEU A 26 -16.61 4.94 -3.32
CA LEU A 26 -16.98 3.85 -4.22
C LEU A 26 -17.98 4.31 -5.29
N GLU A 27 -18.89 5.22 -4.95
CA GLU A 27 -19.80 5.85 -5.92
C GLU A 27 -19.01 6.63 -6.99
N ILE A 28 -18.03 7.44 -6.57
CA ILE A 28 -17.14 8.18 -7.48
C ILE A 28 -16.36 7.20 -8.38
N LEU A 29 -15.78 6.13 -7.80
CA LEU A 29 -15.03 5.14 -8.57
C LEU A 29 -15.92 4.38 -9.55
N SER A 30 -17.15 4.03 -9.16
CA SER A 30 -18.14 3.40 -10.02
C SER A 30 -18.50 4.31 -11.19
N GLU A 31 -18.81 5.58 -10.94
CA GLU A 31 -19.14 6.55 -11.99
C GLU A 31 -17.95 6.81 -12.91
N ALA A 32 -16.72 6.83 -12.38
CA ALA A 32 -15.50 6.97 -13.19
C ALA A 32 -15.33 5.83 -14.21
N THR A 33 -15.94 4.66 -14.02
CA THR A 33 -15.92 3.58 -15.02
C THR A 33 -16.79 3.88 -16.26
N ARG A 34 -17.73 4.83 -16.15
CA ARG A 34 -18.69 5.20 -17.20
C ARG A 34 -18.51 6.63 -17.71
N ASN A 35 -17.89 7.49 -16.93
CA ASN A 35 -17.70 8.90 -17.21
C ASN A 35 -16.21 9.24 -17.41
N THR A 36 -15.80 9.45 -18.67
CA THR A 36 -14.39 9.69 -19.05
C THR A 36 -13.81 10.96 -18.44
N ARG A 37 -14.63 12.00 -18.22
CA ARG A 37 -14.21 13.23 -17.55
C ARG A 37 -13.89 12.96 -16.09
N LEU A 38 -14.77 12.24 -15.38
CA LEU A 38 -14.54 11.87 -13.98
C LEU A 38 -13.34 10.92 -13.85
N ALA A 39 -13.20 9.96 -14.76
CA ALA A 39 -12.04 9.06 -14.82
C ALA A 39 -10.70 9.82 -14.91
N ARG A 40 -10.66 10.90 -15.70
CA ARG A 40 -9.47 11.76 -15.79
C ARG A 40 -9.17 12.44 -14.46
N ILE A 41 -10.19 13.03 -13.81
CA ILE A 41 -10.04 13.69 -12.51
C ILE A 41 -9.50 12.71 -11.45
N VAL A 42 -10.04 11.50 -11.39
CA VAL A 42 -9.59 10.46 -10.45
C VAL A 42 -8.13 10.07 -10.71
N ARG A 43 -7.75 9.85 -11.98
CA ARG A 43 -6.36 9.53 -12.35
C ARG A 43 -5.39 10.67 -12.04
N ASP A 44 -5.78 11.91 -12.33
CA ASP A 44 -4.94 13.08 -12.05
C ASP A 44 -4.75 13.27 -10.53
N PHE A 45 -5.79 13.01 -9.74
CA PHE A 45 -5.70 13.03 -8.28
C PHE A 45 -4.77 11.93 -7.76
N ASP A 46 -4.97 10.69 -8.22
CA ASP A 46 -4.13 9.55 -7.83
C ASP A 46 -2.66 9.77 -8.17
N GLN A 47 -2.36 10.27 -9.37
CA GLN A 47 -1.00 10.60 -9.81
C GLN A 47 -0.32 11.62 -8.88
N ARG A 48 -1.02 12.70 -8.49
CA ARG A 48 -0.48 13.70 -7.56
C ARG A 48 -0.23 13.13 -6.16
N THR A 49 -1.13 12.26 -5.69
CA THR A 49 -0.96 11.56 -4.42
C THR A 49 0.24 10.62 -4.48
N ARG A 50 0.39 9.86 -5.57
CA ARG A 50 1.51 8.95 -5.82
C ARG A 50 2.85 9.69 -5.80
N GLU A 51 2.95 10.80 -6.55
CA GLU A 51 4.16 11.63 -6.58
C GLU A 51 4.54 12.20 -5.22
N SER A 52 3.55 12.66 -4.45
CA SER A 52 3.76 13.21 -3.11
C SER A 52 4.25 12.14 -2.14
N MET A 53 3.62 10.97 -2.14
CA MET A 53 4.04 9.84 -1.31
C MET A 53 5.42 9.34 -1.69
N LEU A 54 5.74 9.23 -2.97
CA LEU A 54 7.05 8.79 -3.44
C LEU A 54 8.18 9.71 -2.95
N LYS A 55 7.95 11.03 -2.96
CA LYS A 55 8.89 12.01 -2.39
C LYS A 55 9.13 11.78 -0.90
N ILE A 56 8.08 11.48 -0.14
CA ILE A 56 8.20 11.18 1.30
C ILE A 56 8.96 9.87 1.52
N LEU A 57 8.64 8.81 0.76
CA LEU A 57 9.31 7.52 0.88
C LEU A 57 10.81 7.60 0.55
N LYS A 58 11.18 8.37 -0.48
CA LYS A 58 12.60 8.64 -0.81
C LYS A 58 13.33 9.33 0.34
N ARG A 59 12.72 10.35 0.96
CA ARG A 59 13.33 11.02 2.14
C ARG A 59 13.46 10.11 3.36
N ILE A 60 12.52 9.19 3.56
CA ILE A 60 12.64 8.17 4.60
C ILE A 60 13.79 7.20 4.27
N ASP A 61 13.92 6.81 3.01
CA ASP A 61 15.00 5.96 2.52
C ASP A 61 16.39 6.58 2.71
N GLU A 62 16.52 7.88 2.45
CA GLU A 62 17.76 8.65 2.65
C GLU A 62 18.30 8.58 4.08
N SER A 63 17.42 8.30 5.06
CA SER A 63 17.81 8.14 6.48
C SER A 63 18.14 6.71 6.89
N ARG A 64 18.14 5.76 5.95
CA ARG A 64 18.42 4.33 6.17
C ARG A 64 19.77 3.94 5.56
N ALA A 65 20.39 2.90 6.11
CA ALA A 65 21.42 2.11 5.44
C ALA A 65 21.09 0.60 5.59
N PRO A 66 21.09 -0.20 4.51
CA PRO A 66 21.35 0.15 3.11
C PRO A 66 20.16 0.87 2.43
N TYR A 67 20.45 1.75 1.46
CA TYR A 67 19.41 2.40 0.64
C TYR A 67 18.63 1.39 -0.19
N LEU A 68 17.37 1.71 -0.48
CA LEU A 68 16.59 0.93 -1.42
C LEU A 68 16.86 1.31 -2.87
N SER A 69 16.61 0.36 -3.77
CA SER A 69 16.41 0.66 -5.19
C SER A 69 15.10 1.44 -5.42
N GLY A 70 15.05 2.23 -6.48
CA GLY A 70 13.84 2.95 -6.88
C GLY A 70 12.61 2.03 -7.04
N ASN A 71 12.79 0.85 -7.66
CA ASN A 71 11.73 -0.13 -7.84
C ASN A 71 11.19 -0.69 -6.51
N ALA A 72 12.05 -0.84 -5.50
CA ALA A 72 11.61 -1.26 -4.16
C ALA A 72 10.77 -0.18 -3.48
N ILE A 73 11.13 1.09 -3.65
CA ILE A 73 10.33 2.22 -3.14
C ILE A 73 8.95 2.26 -3.83
N GLU A 74 8.91 2.10 -5.14
CA GLU A 74 7.65 2.04 -5.89
C GLU A 74 6.78 0.85 -5.47
N SER A 75 7.38 -0.34 -5.31
CA SER A 75 6.64 -1.52 -4.86
C SER A 75 6.03 -1.32 -3.47
N ARG A 76 6.76 -0.67 -2.56
CA ARG A 76 6.24 -0.30 -1.23
C ARG A 76 5.08 0.70 -1.34
N LEU A 77 5.16 1.67 -2.25
CA LEU A 77 4.05 2.58 -2.50
C LEU A 77 2.79 1.84 -2.96
N GLU A 78 2.92 0.92 -3.91
CA GLU A 78 1.77 0.13 -4.40
C GLU A 78 1.15 -0.74 -3.29
N LEU A 79 1.98 -1.36 -2.43
CA LEU A 79 1.49 -2.12 -1.27
C LEU A 79 0.71 -1.24 -0.28
N LEU A 80 1.21 -0.03 0.00
CA LEU A 80 0.53 0.93 0.87
C LEU A 80 -0.80 1.37 0.27
N SER A 81 -0.80 1.74 -1.01
CA SER A 81 -2.00 2.15 -1.74
C SER A 81 -3.06 1.04 -1.78
N ALA A 82 -2.64 -0.21 -2.02
CA ALA A 82 -3.52 -1.37 -2.04
C ALA A 82 -4.13 -1.66 -0.65
N LEU A 83 -3.32 -1.60 0.41
CA LEU A 83 -3.79 -1.79 1.79
C LEU A 83 -4.86 -0.75 2.15
N VAL A 84 -4.61 0.53 1.88
CA VAL A 84 -5.53 1.62 2.17
C VAL A 84 -6.82 1.49 1.35
N SER A 85 -6.68 1.27 0.04
CA SER A 85 -7.83 1.14 -0.87
C SER A 85 -8.68 -0.10 -0.54
N GLY A 86 -8.07 -1.17 -0.04
CA GLY A 86 -8.75 -2.39 0.40
C GLY A 86 -9.80 -2.14 1.50
N PHE A 87 -9.60 -1.13 2.35
CA PHE A 87 -10.56 -0.78 3.40
C PHE A 87 -11.91 -0.31 2.84
N LEU A 88 -11.93 0.32 1.66
CA LEU A 88 -13.20 0.72 1.02
C LEU A 88 -14.08 -0.51 0.74
N SER A 89 -13.47 -1.56 0.18
CA SER A 89 -14.19 -2.82 -0.11
C SER A 89 -14.58 -3.55 1.18
N ARG A 90 -13.73 -3.53 2.22
CA ARG A 90 -14.04 -4.18 3.49
C ARG A 90 -15.16 -3.47 4.25
N ALA A 91 -15.20 -2.14 4.23
CA ALA A 91 -16.23 -1.34 4.89
C ALA A 91 -17.64 -1.69 4.37
N VAL A 92 -17.81 -1.82 3.05
CA VAL A 92 -19.10 -2.21 2.45
C VAL A 92 -19.45 -3.69 2.62
N LYS A 93 -18.46 -4.56 2.85
CA LYS A 93 -18.66 -5.99 3.12
C LYS A 93 -18.98 -6.29 4.59
N GLY A 94 -19.19 -5.27 5.43
CA GLY A 94 -19.43 -5.45 6.87
C GLY A 94 -18.16 -5.83 7.65
N GLY A 95 -16.99 -5.43 7.17
CA GLY A 95 -15.75 -5.57 7.92
C GLY A 95 -15.79 -4.69 9.18
N HIS A 96 -15.93 -5.32 10.34
CA HIS A 96 -15.88 -4.64 11.63
C HIS A 96 -14.62 -5.04 12.36
N ALA A 97 -13.77 -4.06 12.64
CA ALA A 97 -12.64 -4.19 13.55
C ALA A 97 -12.76 -3.07 14.56
N ASP A 98 -12.38 -3.34 15.80
CA ASP A 98 -12.22 -2.29 16.79
C ASP A 98 -11.18 -1.26 16.29
N GLU A 99 -11.50 0.04 16.40
CA GLU A 99 -10.65 1.09 15.85
C GLU A 99 -9.28 1.12 16.54
N HIS A 100 -9.22 0.87 17.85
CA HIS A 100 -7.98 0.88 18.61
C HIS A 100 -7.06 -0.27 18.17
N ASP A 101 -7.59 -1.48 18.09
CA ASP A 101 -6.85 -2.66 17.64
C ASP A 101 -6.41 -2.56 16.18
N LEU A 102 -7.27 -1.99 15.32
CA LEU A 102 -6.94 -1.75 13.92
C LEU A 102 -5.82 -0.72 13.78
N ARG A 103 -5.85 0.39 14.52
CA ARG A 103 -4.77 1.39 14.53
C ARG A 103 -3.43 0.78 14.95
N LYS A 104 -3.43 -0.06 15.98
CA LYS A 104 -2.23 -0.76 16.46
C LYS A 104 -1.68 -1.71 15.39
N SER A 105 -2.54 -2.53 14.81
CA SER A 105 -2.19 -3.50 13.77
C SER A 105 -1.67 -2.80 12.51
N LEU A 106 -2.33 -1.72 12.07
CA LEU A 106 -1.90 -0.90 10.95
C LEU A 106 -0.51 -0.32 11.18
N ARG A 107 -0.25 0.27 12.35
CA ARG A 107 1.06 0.83 12.66
C ARG A 107 2.17 -0.22 12.54
N GLN A 108 1.94 -1.42 13.04
CA GLN A 108 2.90 -2.54 12.95
C GLN A 108 3.12 -2.97 11.50
N THR A 109 2.05 -3.19 10.74
CA THR A 109 2.11 -3.60 9.33
C THR A 109 2.80 -2.54 8.46
N LEU A 110 2.45 -1.27 8.62
CA LEU A 110 3.06 -0.17 7.87
C LEU A 110 4.54 -0.03 8.19
N ARG A 111 4.93 -0.16 9.46
CA ARG A 111 6.34 -0.18 9.85
C ARG A 111 7.08 -1.33 9.19
N PHE A 112 6.47 -2.53 9.17
CA PHE A 112 7.04 -3.69 8.49
C PHE A 112 7.21 -3.44 6.99
N ILE A 113 6.18 -2.97 6.28
CA ILE A 113 6.27 -2.67 4.84
C ILE A 113 7.39 -1.67 4.54
N LEU A 114 7.56 -0.64 5.38
CA LEU A 114 8.53 0.43 5.15
C LEU A 114 9.98 0.07 5.54
N MET A 115 10.17 -0.86 6.47
CA MET A 115 11.48 -1.16 7.08
C MET A 115 11.96 -2.59 6.82
N SER A 116 11.11 -3.46 6.27
CA SER A 116 11.48 -4.85 6.01
C SER A 116 12.39 -4.93 4.80
N ASP A 117 13.64 -5.33 5.05
CA ASP A 117 14.64 -5.64 4.03
C ASP A 117 14.84 -7.15 3.92
N VAL A 118 13.73 -7.93 4.01
CA VAL A 118 13.78 -9.40 3.91
C VAL A 118 14.53 -9.74 2.61
N PRO A 119 15.72 -10.35 2.70
CA PRO A 119 16.40 -10.81 1.50
C PRO A 119 15.52 -11.89 0.90
N GLU A 120 15.08 -11.71 -0.34
CA GLU A 120 14.57 -12.82 -1.13
C GLU A 120 15.70 -13.84 -1.18
N LYS A 121 15.57 -14.94 -0.41
CA LYS A 121 16.43 -16.10 -0.61
C LYS A 121 16.25 -16.49 -2.07
N SER A 122 17.30 -16.35 -2.86
CA SER A 122 17.32 -16.85 -4.23
C SER A 122 16.85 -18.29 -4.20
N VAL A 123 15.73 -18.56 -4.87
CA VAL A 123 15.30 -19.91 -5.14
C VAL A 123 16.38 -20.51 -6.03
N GLN A 124 17.36 -21.18 -5.43
CA GLN A 124 18.27 -22.04 -6.16
C GLN A 124 17.43 -23.19 -6.68
N THR A 125 16.98 -23.05 -7.93
CA THR A 125 16.41 -24.16 -8.70
C THR A 125 17.51 -25.20 -8.82
N GLY A 126 17.47 -26.20 -7.95
CA GLY A 126 18.36 -27.35 -8.00
C GLY A 126 18.22 -28.01 -9.36
N ALA A 127 19.29 -27.99 -10.15
CA ALA A 127 19.40 -28.77 -11.36
C ALA A 127 19.17 -30.24 -10.99
N VAL A 128 18.08 -30.81 -11.49
CA VAL A 128 17.76 -32.23 -11.38
C VAL A 128 18.89 -33.00 -12.04
N VAL A 129 19.63 -33.74 -11.22
CA VAL A 129 20.58 -34.76 -11.61
C VAL A 129 19.85 -35.80 -12.47
N SER A 130 20.09 -35.80 -13.78
CA SER A 130 19.75 -36.93 -14.65
C SER A 130 20.74 -38.06 -14.40
N ARG A 131 20.41 -38.94 -13.45
CA ARG A 131 20.94 -40.30 -13.40
C ARG A 131 20.42 -41.06 -14.62
N GLY A 132 21.19 -41.06 -15.70
CA GLY A 132 21.07 -42.06 -16.76
C GLY A 132 21.88 -43.30 -16.40
N ARG A 133 21.23 -44.32 -15.84
CA ARG A 133 21.68 -45.72 -15.89
C ARG A 133 21.03 -46.36 -17.11
N SER A 134 21.83 -46.86 -18.05
CA SER A 134 21.78 -48.21 -18.63
C SER A 134 22.93 -48.34 -19.63
#